data_AF-A0A2D0A748-F1
#
_entry.id   AF-A0A2D0A748-F1
#
_cell.length_a   1.000
_cell.length_b   1.000
_cell.length_c   1.000
_cell.angle_alpha   90.00
_cell.angle_beta   90.00
_cell.angle_gamma   90.00
#
_symmetry.space_group_name_H-M   'P 1'
#
loop_
_entity.id
_entity.type
_entity.pdbx_description
1 polymer ?
#
loop_
_entity_poly.entity_id
_entity_poly.type
_entity_poly.pdbx_seq_one_letter_code
_entity_poly.pdbx_strand_id
1 'polypeptide(L)'
;MTWFDALLVTLWAVLTALGARRGLAGLAWGAAGVAVCFLANSLGAGAPASLILAALLGLGTAVAISRLIPAPLEQPWHLGAGALGGFLLGGLLISAVSLGFPMDVKVDARGARATYPSASLPPALYDAVRNSALQGSLRGVWSGGPALKTLLIPDQTR
;
A
#
# COMPACT_ATOMS: atom_id res chain seq x y z
N MET A 1 1.95 -4.92 20.29
CA MET A 1 2.69 -4.97 19.01
C MET A 1 3.00 -6.42 18.72
N THR A 2 2.67 -6.88 17.51
CA THR A 2 2.91 -8.27 17.07
C THR A 2 4.16 -8.34 16.16
N TRP A 3 4.63 -9.56 15.85
CA TRP A 3 5.73 -9.73 14.87
C TRP A 3 5.37 -9.16 13.49
N PHE A 4 4.08 -9.14 13.16
CA PHE A 4 3.56 -8.54 11.93
C PHE A 4 3.77 -7.02 11.93
N ASP A 5 3.49 -6.33 13.04
CA ASP A 5 3.76 -4.88 13.17
C ASP A 5 5.26 -4.58 12.95
N ALA A 6 6.15 -5.42 13.50
CA ALA A 6 7.60 -5.25 13.35
C ALA A 6 8.05 -5.36 11.89
N LEU A 7 7.51 -6.34 11.14
CA LEU A 7 7.80 -6.49 9.72
C LEU A 7 7.31 -5.29 8.90
N LEU A 8 6.10 -4.81 9.18
CA LEU A 8 5.53 -3.64 8.49
C LEU A 8 6.34 -2.38 8.76
N VAL A 9 6.71 -2.10 10.01
CA VAL A 9 7.55 -0.94 10.36
C VAL A 9 8.92 -1.04 9.69
N THR A 10 9.51 -2.24 9.66
CA THR A 10 10.80 -2.46 8.98
C THR A 10 10.69 -2.20 7.49
N LEU A 11 9.65 -2.72 6.83
CA LEU A 11 9.37 -2.45 5.42
C LEU A 11 9.18 -0.94 5.18
N TRP A 12 8.48 -0.25 6.09
CA TRP A 12 8.28 1.20 5.98
C TRP A 12 9.58 1.97 6.00
N ALA A 13 10.43 1.62 6.97
CA ALA A 13 11.73 2.25 7.16
C ALA A 13 12.63 2.01 5.95
N VAL A 14 12.65 0.80 5.41
CA VAL A 14 13.42 0.46 4.19
C VAL A 14 12.94 1.28 3.00
N LEU A 15 11.64 1.40 2.78
CA LEU A 15 11.09 2.18 1.66
C LEU A 15 11.38 3.67 1.80
N THR A 16 11.29 4.19 3.02
CA THR A 16 11.63 5.59 3.35
C THR A 16 13.12 5.85 3.10
N ALA A 17 14.00 4.97 3.58
CA ALA A 17 15.44 5.07 3.37
C ALA A 17 15.81 4.94 1.88
N LEU A 18 15.15 4.04 1.15
CA LEU A 18 15.33 3.88 -0.29
C LEU A 18 14.91 5.13 -1.06
N GLY A 19 13.78 5.74 -0.66
CA GLY A 19 13.33 7.03 -1.18
C GLY A 19 14.37 8.11 -0.92
N ALA A 20 14.88 8.22 0.31
CA ALA A 20 15.90 9.19 0.68
C ALA A 20 17.16 9.04 -0.18
N ARG A 21 17.65 7.81 -0.38
CA ARG A 21 18.82 7.52 -1.24
C ARG A 21 18.61 7.89 -2.72
N ARG A 22 17.36 7.94 -3.19
CA ARG A 22 17.00 8.34 -4.55
C ARG A 22 16.75 9.84 -4.71
N GLY A 23 16.80 10.63 -3.64
CA GLY A 23 16.63 12.07 -3.70
C GLY A 23 15.30 12.48 -4.37
N LEU A 24 15.34 13.46 -5.27
CA LEU A 24 14.16 13.88 -6.05
C LEU A 24 13.51 12.74 -6.85
N ALA A 25 14.31 11.80 -7.38
CA ALA A 25 13.77 10.63 -8.06
C ALA A 25 12.99 9.72 -7.10
N GLY A 26 13.31 9.74 -5.80
CA GLY A 26 12.55 9.04 -4.77
C GLY A 26 11.16 9.63 -4.54
N LEU A 27 11.03 10.97 -4.59
CA LEU A 27 9.74 11.66 -4.53
C LEU A 27 8.88 11.30 -5.75
N ALA A 28 9.46 11.45 -6.94
CA ALA A 28 8.78 11.16 -8.19
C ALA A 28 8.34 9.69 -8.26
N TRP A 29 9.20 8.77 -7.81
CA TRP A 29 8.89 7.34 -7.72
C TRP A 29 7.75 7.06 -6.73
N GLY A 30 7.78 7.66 -5.54
CA GLY A 30 6.74 7.49 -4.55
C GLY A 30 5.38 8.00 -5.04
N ALA A 31 5.35 9.22 -5.57
CA ALA A 31 4.14 9.83 -6.12
C ALA A 31 3.61 9.07 -7.34
N ALA A 32 4.48 8.66 -8.26
CA ALA A 32 4.12 7.86 -9.41
C ALA A 32 3.56 6.49 -8.98
N GLY A 33 4.20 5.81 -8.02
CA GLY A 33 3.72 4.53 -7.50
C GLY A 33 2.31 4.64 -6.93
N VAL A 34 2.04 5.67 -6.12
CA VAL A 34 0.69 5.94 -5.58
C VAL A 34 -0.31 6.18 -6.71
N ALA A 35 0.05 6.99 -7.71
CA ALA A 35 -0.80 7.28 -8.87
C ALA A 35 -1.08 6.03 -9.71
N VAL A 36 -0.07 5.19 -9.98
CA VAL A 36 -0.22 3.94 -10.72
C VAL A 36 -1.12 2.96 -9.97
N CYS A 37 -0.95 2.80 -8.66
CA CYS A 37 -1.83 1.97 -7.84
C CYS A 37 -3.27 2.48 -7.88
N PHE A 38 -3.48 3.79 -7.76
CA PHE A 38 -4.82 4.38 -7.86
C PHE A 38 -5.46 4.12 -9.23
N LEU A 39 -4.72 4.36 -10.31
CA LEU A 39 -5.22 4.18 -11.67
C LEU A 39 -5.54 2.71 -11.95
N ALA A 40 -4.63 1.79 -11.63
CA ALA A 40 -4.84 0.35 -11.81
C ALA A 40 -6.08 -0.12 -11.05
N ASN A 41 -6.24 0.27 -9.78
CA ASN A 41 -7.40 -0.11 -8.97
C ASN A 41 -8.70 0.55 -9.46
N SER A 42 -8.63 1.79 -9.97
CA SER A 42 -9.81 2.50 -10.46
C SER A 42 -10.44 1.85 -11.69
N LEU A 43 -9.59 1.29 -12.57
CA LEU A 43 -9.98 0.68 -13.84
C LEU A 43 -10.74 -0.64 -13.65
N GLY A 44 -10.68 -1.25 -12.46
CA GLY A 44 -11.46 -2.45 -12.13
C GLY A 44 -11.20 -3.64 -13.06
N ALA A 45 -10.07 -3.63 -13.77
CA ALA A 45 -9.68 -4.70 -14.66
C ALA A 45 -9.30 -5.90 -13.80
N GLY A 46 -9.77 -7.10 -14.12
CA GLY A 46 -9.47 -8.31 -13.34
C GLY A 46 -7.97 -8.45 -13.04
N ALA A 47 -7.61 -9.20 -11.98
CA ALA A 47 -6.25 -9.32 -11.47
C ALA A 47 -5.12 -9.35 -12.54
N PRO A 48 -5.18 -10.16 -13.62
CA PRO A 48 -4.13 -10.17 -14.64
C PRO A 48 -4.04 -8.87 -15.46
N ALA A 49 -5.17 -8.23 -15.76
CA ALA A 49 -5.20 -6.97 -16.52
C ALA A 49 -4.69 -5.80 -15.66
N SER A 50 -5.06 -5.76 -14.38
CA SER A 50 -4.51 -4.78 -13.43
C SER A 50 -3.00 -4.94 -13.25
N LEU A 51 -2.49 -6.19 -13.24
CA LEU A 51 -1.06 -6.47 -13.17
C LEU A 51 -0.32 -5.95 -14.42
N ILE A 52 -0.84 -6.21 -15.61
CA ILE A 52 -0.26 -5.72 -16.88
C ILE A 52 -0.26 -4.18 -16.90
N LEU A 53 -1.39 -3.55 -16.54
CA LEU A 53 -1.49 -2.10 -16.48
C LEU A 53 -0.52 -1.48 -15.48
N ALA A 54 -0.42 -2.05 -14.28
CA ALA A 54 0.54 -1.62 -13.27
C ALA A 54 1.99 -1.78 -13.76
N ALA A 55 2.31 -2.88 -14.45
CA ALA A 55 3.63 -3.12 -15.02
C ALA A 55 3.97 -2.10 -16.12
N LEU A 56 3.05 -1.84 -17.05
CA LEU A 56 3.25 -0.87 -18.13
C LEU A 56 3.41 0.56 -17.61
N LEU A 57 2.53 0.97 -16.68
CA LEU A 57 2.61 2.29 -16.06
C LEU A 57 3.86 2.43 -15.17
N GLY A 58 4.23 1.38 -14.44
CA GLY A 58 5.46 1.33 -13.64
C GLY A 58 6.71 1.43 -14.51
N LEU A 59 6.75 0.73 -15.64
CA LEU A 59 7.87 0.81 -16.58
C LEU A 59 7.96 2.20 -17.21
N GLY A 60 6.82 2.74 -17.68
CA GLY A 60 6.76 4.07 -18.28
C GLY A 60 7.22 5.16 -17.31
N THR A 61 6.77 5.11 -16.06
CA THR A 61 7.19 6.07 -15.01
C THR A 61 8.66 5.93 -14.65
N ALA A 62 9.20 4.70 -14.55
CA ALA A 62 10.62 4.47 -14.30
C ALA A 62 11.51 5.03 -15.43
N VAL A 63 11.12 4.79 -16.69
CA VAL A 63 11.82 5.35 -17.86
C VAL A 63 11.73 6.87 -17.86
N ALA A 64 10.55 7.45 -17.63
CA ALA A 64 10.37 8.90 -17.57
C ALA A 64 11.24 9.55 -16.48
N ILE A 65 11.24 8.99 -15.27
CA ILE A 65 12.04 9.47 -14.14
C ILE A 65 13.53 9.42 -14.48
N SER A 66 14.02 8.28 -15.00
CA SER A 66 15.45 8.14 -15.35
C SER A 66 15.92 9.08 -16.47
N ARG A 67 15.00 9.54 -17.33
CA ARG A 67 15.29 10.47 -18.43
C ARG A 67 15.16 11.93 -18.04
N LEU A 68 14.17 12.27 -17.21
CA LEU A 68 13.80 13.65 -16.87
C LEU A 68 14.49 14.17 -15.61
N ILE A 69 14.94 13.28 -14.73
CA ILE A 69 15.65 13.63 -13.52
C ILE A 69 17.09 13.16 -13.71
N PRO A 70 17.99 14.03 -14.24
CA PRO A 70 19.42 13.81 -14.12
C PRO A 70 19.71 13.56 -12.63
N ALA A 71 20.65 12.67 -12.32
CA ALA A 71 21.02 12.44 -10.94
C ALA A 71 21.95 13.57 -10.47
N PRO A 72 21.46 14.49 -9.61
CA PRO A 72 22.36 15.00 -8.59
C PRO A 72 21.73 14.99 -7.20
N LEU A 73 22.43 14.34 -6.26
CA LEU A 73 22.35 14.63 -4.82
C LEU A 73 23.03 15.98 -4.51
N GLU A 74 22.81 17.00 -5.33
CA GLU A 74 23.50 18.30 -5.21
C GLU A 74 23.01 19.10 -4.01
N GLN A 75 21.74 18.92 -3.60
CA GLN A 75 21.13 19.73 -2.56
C GLN A 75 20.59 18.85 -1.41
N PRO A 76 20.86 19.19 -0.14
CA PRO A 76 20.45 18.39 1.03
C PRO A 76 18.94 18.11 1.11
N TRP A 77 18.12 19.04 0.62
CA TRP A 77 16.66 18.89 0.63
C TRP A 77 16.16 17.79 -0.32
N HIS A 78 16.94 17.39 -1.33
CA HIS A 78 16.60 16.26 -2.21
C HIS A 78 16.40 14.97 -1.39
N LEU A 79 17.22 14.76 -0.35
CA LEU A 79 17.10 13.59 0.53
C LEU A 79 15.77 13.58 1.27
N GLY A 80 15.35 14.74 1.79
CA GLY A 80 14.07 14.90 2.49
C GLY A 80 12.88 14.67 1.56
N ALA A 81 12.93 15.23 0.35
CA ALA A 81 11.92 15.00 -0.68
C ALA A 81 11.82 13.51 -1.05
N GLY A 82 12.96 12.85 -1.25
CA GLY A 82 13.01 11.42 -1.52
C GLY A 82 12.45 10.57 -0.38
N ALA A 83 12.83 10.89 0.86
CA ALA A 83 12.31 10.22 2.04
C ALA A 83 10.78 10.32 2.11
N LEU A 84 10.22 11.49 1.82
CA LEU A 84 8.78 11.73 1.80
C LEU A 84 8.08 10.87 0.73
N GLY A 85 8.65 10.74 -0.47
CA GLY A 85 8.15 9.82 -1.48
C GLY A 85 8.13 8.35 -1.04
N GLY A 86 9.25 7.88 -0.48
CA GLY A 86 9.37 6.53 0.05
C GLY A 86 8.43 6.26 1.24
N PHE A 87 8.23 7.25 2.09
CA PHE A 87 7.32 7.21 3.24
C PHE A 87 5.87 7.07 2.80
N LEU A 88 5.43 7.88 1.83
CA LEU A 88 4.06 7.83 1.30
C LEU A 88 3.77 6.49 0.63
N LEU A 89 4.67 6.03 -0.25
CA LEU A 89 4.50 4.75 -0.94
C LEU A 89 4.57 3.58 0.04
N GLY A 90 5.48 3.63 1.02
CA GLY A 90 5.56 2.60 2.06
C GLY A 90 4.34 2.56 2.96
N GLY A 91 3.79 3.72 3.32
CA GLY A 91 2.53 3.79 4.08
C GLY A 91 1.36 3.19 3.30
N LEU A 92 1.28 3.45 2.00
CA LEU A 92 0.30 2.82 1.12
C LEU A 92 0.46 1.30 1.06
N LEU A 93 1.68 0.80 0.87
CA LEU A 93 1.94 -0.64 0.79
C LEU A 93 1.61 -1.35 2.10
N ILE A 94 2.02 -0.79 3.24
CA ILE A 94 1.73 -1.35 4.56
C ILE A 94 0.24 -1.35 4.83
N SER A 95 -0.46 -0.30 4.43
CA SER A 95 -1.91 -0.22 4.56
C SER A 95 -2.60 -1.30 3.71
N ALA A 96 -2.20 -1.45 2.46
CA ALA A 96 -2.72 -2.47 1.57
C ALA A 96 -2.45 -3.90 2.08
N VAL A 97 -1.24 -4.17 2.60
CA VAL A 97 -0.91 -5.47 3.20
C VAL A 97 -1.70 -5.72 4.48
N SER A 98 -1.85 -4.70 5.33
CA SER A 98 -2.60 -4.80 6.59
C SER A 98 -4.10 -5.00 6.37
N LEU A 99 -4.64 -4.52 5.24
CA LEU A 99 -6.05 -4.61 4.89
C LEU A 99 -6.36 -5.75 3.91
N GLY A 100 -5.35 -6.32 3.25
CA GLY A 100 -5.50 -7.34 2.21
C GLY A 100 -5.80 -8.76 2.70
N PHE A 101 -5.88 -9.00 4.02
CA PHE A 101 -6.29 -10.31 4.53
C PHE A 101 -7.78 -10.59 4.24
N PRO A 102 -8.13 -11.87 4.00
CA PRO A 102 -9.50 -12.25 3.67
C PRO A 102 -10.45 -11.91 4.82
N MET A 103 -11.69 -11.56 4.46
CA MET A 103 -12.81 -11.38 5.38
C MET A 103 -13.67 -12.64 5.43
N ASP A 104 -14.13 -13.00 6.62
CA ASP A 104 -15.13 -14.05 6.78
C ASP A 104 -16.52 -13.39 6.88
N VAL A 105 -17.38 -13.64 5.90
CA VAL A 105 -18.75 -13.11 5.87
C VAL A 105 -19.70 -14.24 6.22
N LYS A 106 -20.23 -14.20 7.44
CA LYS A 106 -21.25 -15.15 7.89
C LYS A 106 -22.63 -14.51 7.75
N VAL A 107 -23.49 -15.17 6.98
CA VAL A 107 -24.89 -14.77 6.81
C VAL A 107 -25.73 -15.64 7.73
N ASP A 108 -26.10 -15.09 8.89
CA ASP A 108 -27.02 -15.74 9.82
C ASP A 108 -28.44 -15.15 9.67
N ALA A 109 -29.44 -15.78 10.30
CA ALA A 109 -30.83 -15.31 10.34
C ALA A 109 -31.01 -13.90 10.95
N ARG A 110 -29.95 -13.32 11.54
CA ARG A 110 -29.91 -11.96 12.14
C ARG A 110 -29.21 -10.92 11.25
N GLY A 111 -28.81 -11.28 10.03
CA GLY A 111 -28.10 -10.43 9.08
C GLY A 111 -26.67 -10.87 8.78
N ALA A 112 -26.04 -10.25 7.79
CA ALA A 112 -24.65 -10.51 7.42
C ALA A 112 -23.68 -9.88 8.42
N ARG A 113 -22.83 -10.69 9.07
CA ARG A 113 -21.71 -10.21 9.89
C ARG A 113 -20.39 -10.52 9.19
N ALA A 114 -19.68 -9.48 8.80
CA ALA A 114 -18.30 -9.59 8.33
C ALA A 114 -17.34 -9.52 9.54
N THR A 115 -16.47 -10.53 9.68
CA THR A 115 -15.41 -10.56 10.69
C THR A 115 -14.05 -10.41 10.01
N TYR A 116 -13.27 -9.44 10.48
CA TYR A 116 -11.91 -9.19 10.02
C TYR A 116 -10.89 -9.40 11.16
N PRO A 117 -9.78 -10.12 10.93
CA PRO A 117 -9.47 -10.92 9.75
C PRO A 117 -10.27 -12.24 9.75
N SER A 118 -10.29 -12.98 8.63
CA SER A 118 -11.02 -14.26 8.51
C SER A 118 -10.58 -15.27 9.57
N ALA A 119 -11.55 -15.96 10.18
CA ALA A 119 -11.30 -17.04 11.13
C ALA A 119 -10.73 -18.31 10.49
N SER A 120 -10.72 -18.40 9.16
CA SER A 120 -10.10 -19.51 8.41
C SER A 120 -8.57 -19.40 8.27
N LEU A 121 -7.98 -18.28 8.71
CA LEU A 121 -6.53 -18.10 8.66
C LEU A 121 -5.79 -19.02 9.65
N PRO A 122 -4.55 -19.45 9.34
CA PRO A 122 -3.72 -20.17 10.29
C PRO A 122 -3.62 -19.40 11.63
N PRO A 123 -3.70 -20.09 12.79
CA PRO A 123 -3.81 -19.43 14.10
C PRO A 123 -2.72 -18.37 14.36
N ALA A 124 -1.48 -18.68 14.02
CA ALA A 124 -0.35 -17.76 14.19
C ALA A 124 -0.47 -16.47 13.35
N LEU A 125 -1.09 -16.54 12.17
CA LEU A 125 -1.35 -15.38 11.31
C LEU A 125 -2.58 -14.61 11.80
N TYR A 126 -3.64 -15.33 12.16
CA TYR A 126 -4.85 -14.74 12.71
C TYR A 126 -4.55 -13.89 13.94
N ASP A 127 -3.80 -14.43 14.91
CA ASP A 127 -3.46 -13.71 16.14
C ASP A 127 -2.53 -12.52 15.88
N ALA A 128 -1.61 -12.64 14.92
CA ALA A 128 -0.69 -11.56 14.58
C ALA A 128 -1.37 -10.36 13.93
N VAL A 129 -2.32 -10.61 13.02
CA VAL A 129 -3.07 -9.58 12.28
C VAL A 129 -4.18 -9.01 13.14
N ARG A 130 -4.92 -9.84 13.88
CA ARG A 130 -6.03 -9.40 14.74
C ARG A 130 -5.56 -8.47 15.86
N ASN A 131 -4.38 -8.73 16.42
CA ASN A 131 -3.80 -7.95 17.51
C ASN A 131 -2.80 -6.88 17.02
N SER A 132 -2.70 -6.65 15.71
CA SER A 132 -1.82 -5.64 15.13
C SER A 132 -2.31 -4.23 15.46
N ALA A 133 -1.41 -3.39 15.97
CA ALA A 133 -1.71 -1.99 16.24
C ALA A 133 -1.94 -1.20 14.94
N LEU A 134 -1.17 -1.51 13.89
CA LEU A 134 -1.31 -0.89 12.57
C LEU A 134 -2.66 -1.25 11.95
N GLN A 135 -3.07 -2.52 11.99
CA GLN A 135 -4.38 -2.97 11.53
C GLN A 135 -5.51 -2.22 12.27
N GLY A 136 -5.41 -2.11 13.60
CA GLY A 136 -6.39 -1.40 14.42
C GLY A 136 -6.57 0.06 13.99
N SER A 137 -5.46 0.76 13.73
CA SER A 137 -5.47 2.17 13.29
C SER A 137 -6.08 2.37 11.89
N LEU A 138 -5.96 1.37 11.01
CA LEU A 138 -6.45 1.42 9.64
C LEU A 138 -7.93 1.03 9.50
N ARG A 139 -8.61 0.63 10.58
CA ARG A 139 -10.04 0.27 10.53
C ARG A 139 -10.94 1.41 10.03
N GLY A 140 -10.55 2.66 10.25
CA GLY A 140 -11.29 3.84 9.77
C GLY A 140 -11.38 3.94 8.24
N VAL A 141 -10.49 3.26 7.49
CA VAL A 141 -10.51 3.23 6.02
C VAL A 141 -11.80 2.59 5.49
N TRP A 142 -12.35 1.60 6.19
CA TRP A 142 -13.61 0.93 5.82
C TRP A 142 -14.83 1.86 5.86
N SER A 143 -14.81 2.89 6.72
CA SER A 143 -15.82 3.95 6.79
C SER A 143 -15.45 5.21 5.98
N GLY A 144 -14.26 5.23 5.36
CA GLY A 144 -13.74 6.39 4.64
C GLY A 144 -14.38 6.61 3.26
N GLY A 145 -13.93 7.67 2.58
CA GLY A 145 -14.37 8.03 1.23
C GLY A 145 -13.98 7.00 0.16
N PRO A 146 -14.67 7.01 -1.01
CA PRO A 146 -14.49 5.99 -2.06
C PRO A 146 -13.08 5.99 -2.66
N ALA A 147 -12.40 7.14 -2.70
CA ALA A 147 -11.02 7.26 -3.18
C ALA A 147 -10.03 6.54 -2.24
N LEU A 148 -10.17 6.73 -0.92
CA LEU A 148 -9.34 6.07 0.09
C LEU A 148 -9.52 4.55 0.04
N LYS A 149 -10.78 4.10 -0.11
CA LYS A 149 -11.09 2.67 -0.28
C LYS A 149 -10.42 2.12 -1.54
N THR A 150 -10.57 2.79 -2.68
CA THR A 150 -9.98 2.35 -3.97
C THR A 150 -8.46 2.26 -3.90
N LEU A 151 -7.83 3.14 -3.12
CA LEU A 151 -6.39 3.18 -2.98
C LEU A 151 -5.85 2.10 -2.03
N LEU A 152 -6.52 1.89 -0.89
CA LEU A 152 -5.97 1.13 0.24
C LEU A 152 -6.58 -0.25 0.44
N ILE A 153 -7.77 -0.52 -0.13
CA ILE A 153 -8.44 -1.81 -0.04
C ILE A 153 -8.24 -2.54 -1.36
N PRO A 154 -7.32 -3.54 -1.41
CA PRO A 154 -6.94 -4.20 -2.66
C PRO A 154 -8.04 -5.12 -3.23
N ASP A 155 -8.88 -5.70 -2.37
CA ASP A 155 -9.96 -6.60 -2.78
C ASP A 155 -11.32 -5.95 -2.51
N GLN A 156 -11.87 -5.31 -3.53
CA GLN A 156 -13.22 -4.77 -3.51
C GLN A 156 -14.09 -5.64 -4.41
N THR A 157 -15.08 -6.31 -3.82
CA THR A 157 -16.22 -6.81 -4.59
C THR A 157 -17.01 -5.60 -5.08
N ARG A 158 -16.80 -5.20 -6.33
CA ARG A 158 -17.65 -4.25 -7.05
C ARG A 158 -18.80 -4.98 -7.73
#